data_AF-A0A263H9Y0-F1
#
_entry.id   AF-A0A263H9Y0-F1
#
_cell.length_a   1.000
_cell.length_b   1.000
_cell.length_c   1.000
_cell.angle_alpha   90.00
_cell.angle_beta   90.00
_cell.angle_gamma   90.00
#
_symmetry.space_group_name_H-M   'P 1'
#
loop_
_entity.id
_entity.type
_entity.pdbx_description
1 polymer ?
#
loop_
_entity_poly.entity_id
_entity_poly.type
_entity_poly.pdbx_seq_one_letter_code
_entity_poly.pdbx_strand_id
1 'polypeptide(L)'
;MKKYSAVIFTTILGVICTITASAKLESVDQGIYIVTDKDDNVLVGYRFTSMGKYWTTDILQNNQWNKVVCTQNKPCRLTNSSKATMKRFFAKHPDVIKVIDKKFSGISLSCADVKEFAFCKLSEPQNATYLLINEDSTVIVLNKYQPQTEQSVSEPVQQKDEGK
;
A
#
# COMPACT_ATOMS: atom_id res chain seq x y z
N MET A 1 -26.21 -62.05 -18.40
CA MET A 1 -24.87 -61.41 -18.43
C MET A 1 -24.93 -60.06 -17.71
N LYS A 2 -23.94 -59.80 -16.85
CA LYS A 2 -23.45 -58.50 -16.29
C LYS A 2 -24.50 -57.53 -15.69
N LYS A 3 -24.62 -57.32 -14.36
CA LYS A 3 -23.70 -56.88 -13.28
C LYS A 3 -23.92 -55.40 -12.91
N TYR A 4 -24.41 -55.21 -11.68
CA TYR A 4 -24.13 -54.17 -10.67
C TYR A 4 -24.12 -52.67 -11.00
N SER A 5 -24.93 -51.97 -10.19
CA SER A 5 -24.87 -50.56 -9.81
C SER A 5 -23.46 -49.98 -9.61
N ALA A 6 -23.28 -48.71 -9.95
CA ALA A 6 -22.51 -47.76 -9.16
C ALA A 6 -22.87 -46.32 -9.59
N VAL A 7 -23.68 -45.65 -8.77
CA VAL A 7 -23.62 -44.19 -8.61
C VAL A 7 -22.31 -43.90 -7.89
N ILE A 8 -21.45 -43.00 -8.40
CA ILE A 8 -20.53 -42.18 -7.58
C ILE A 8 -20.16 -40.92 -8.38
N PHE A 9 -20.62 -39.79 -7.84
CA PHE A 9 -20.02 -38.47 -7.81
C PHE A 9 -18.69 -38.30 -8.58
N THR A 10 -18.74 -37.69 -9.76
CA THR A 10 -17.58 -36.96 -10.28
C THR A 10 -17.44 -35.67 -9.49
N THR A 11 -16.56 -35.76 -8.49
CA THR A 11 -15.98 -34.68 -7.72
C THR A 11 -15.60 -33.51 -8.62
N ILE A 12 -16.28 -32.39 -8.43
CA ILE A 12 -15.80 -31.07 -8.80
C ILE A 12 -14.53 -30.86 -7.96
N LEU A 13 -13.38 -31.20 -8.54
CA LEU A 13 -12.09 -30.83 -8.01
C LEU A 13 -11.93 -29.33 -8.23
N GLY A 14 -12.67 -28.56 -7.44
CA GLY A 14 -12.41 -27.16 -7.22
C GLY A 14 -11.06 -27.10 -6.54
N VAL A 15 -10.00 -27.08 -7.34
CA VAL A 15 -8.71 -26.54 -6.92
C VAL A 15 -9.01 -25.08 -6.64
N ILE A 16 -9.40 -24.80 -5.40
CA ILE A 16 -9.24 -23.49 -4.82
C ILE A 16 -7.73 -23.28 -4.84
N CYS A 17 -7.24 -22.71 -5.95
CA CYS A 17 -6.00 -21.98 -5.95
C CYS A 17 -6.17 -20.93 -4.87
N THR A 18 -5.81 -21.28 -3.64
CA THR A 18 -5.36 -20.30 -2.67
C THR A 18 -4.06 -19.79 -3.27
N ILE A 19 -4.20 -18.87 -4.22
CA ILE A 19 -3.16 -17.93 -4.56
C ILE A 19 -2.88 -17.30 -3.20
N THR A 20 -1.86 -17.79 -2.52
CA THR A 20 -1.20 -17.06 -1.47
C THR A 20 -0.60 -15.90 -2.24
N ALA A 21 -1.43 -14.89 -2.49
CA ALA A 21 -1.03 -13.64 -3.07
C ALA A 21 0.13 -13.19 -2.20
N SER A 22 1.33 -13.32 -2.75
CA SER A 22 2.50 -12.66 -2.19
C SER A 22 2.04 -11.24 -1.99
N ALA A 23 1.97 -10.79 -0.74
CA ALA A 23 1.26 -9.59 -0.30
C ALA A 23 1.91 -8.30 -0.78
N LYS A 24 2.41 -8.29 -2.03
CA LYS A 24 3.20 -7.24 -2.64
C LYS A 24 2.44 -5.92 -2.57
N LEU A 25 3.19 -4.85 -2.72
CA LEU A 25 2.59 -3.58 -3.04
C LEU A 25 1.97 -3.68 -4.44
N GLU A 26 0.72 -3.27 -4.53
CA GLU A 26 -0.13 -3.34 -5.73
C GLU A 26 -0.50 -1.95 -6.20
N SER A 27 -1.05 -1.81 -7.42
CA SER A 27 -1.45 -0.51 -7.95
C SER A 27 -2.45 0.23 -7.06
N VAL A 28 -3.30 -0.49 -6.32
CA VAL A 28 -4.23 0.09 -5.34
C VAL A 28 -3.51 0.79 -4.18
N ASP A 29 -2.26 0.41 -3.88
CA ASP A 29 -1.44 0.99 -2.82
C ASP A 29 -0.78 2.32 -3.23
N GLN A 30 -1.01 2.80 -4.44
CA GLN A 30 -0.62 4.16 -4.82
C GLN A 30 -1.53 5.20 -4.14
N GLY A 31 -1.00 6.40 -3.95
CA GLY A 31 -1.78 7.51 -3.41
C GLY A 31 -0.96 8.52 -2.63
N ILE A 32 -1.69 9.44 -2.01
CA ILE A 32 -1.16 10.42 -1.08
C ILE A 32 -1.29 9.85 0.33
N TYR A 33 -0.24 10.02 1.11
CA TYR A 33 -0.11 9.55 2.47
C TYR A 33 0.35 10.70 3.34
N ILE A 34 -0.30 10.91 4.47
CA ILE A 34 0.02 11.99 5.40
C ILE A 34 0.53 11.41 6.71
N VAL A 35 1.50 12.11 7.29
CA VAL A 35 1.92 11.95 8.67
C VAL A 35 1.21 13.03 9.46
N THR A 36 0.48 12.63 10.49
CA THR A 36 -0.20 13.55 11.38
C THR A 36 0.46 13.59 12.76
N ASP A 37 0.30 14.70 13.47
CA ASP A 37 0.60 14.75 14.90
C ASP A 37 -0.55 14.14 15.73
N LYS A 38 -0.49 14.32 17.05
CA LYS A 38 -1.49 13.77 17.99
C LYS A 38 -2.84 14.48 17.90
N ASP A 39 -2.87 15.67 17.31
CA ASP A 39 -4.04 16.54 17.16
C ASP A 39 -4.57 16.50 15.72
N ASP A 40 -4.17 15.49 14.95
CA ASP A 40 -4.51 15.26 13.54
C ASP A 40 -4.04 16.36 12.56
N ASN A 41 -3.10 17.22 12.96
CA ASN A 41 -2.51 18.18 12.03
C ASN A 41 -1.53 17.48 11.09
N VAL A 42 -1.60 17.81 9.79
CA VAL A 42 -0.68 17.26 8.78
C VAL A 42 0.71 17.84 8.98
N LEU A 43 1.68 16.98 9.29
CA LEU A 43 3.09 17.33 9.42
C LEU A 43 3.82 17.23 8.08
N VAL A 44 3.61 16.12 7.36
CA VAL A 44 4.30 15.81 6.10
C VAL A 44 3.35 15.02 5.19
N GLY A 45 3.38 15.32 3.89
CA GLY A 45 2.71 14.54 2.85
C GLY A 45 3.72 13.80 1.96
N TYR A 46 3.42 12.55 1.65
CA TYR A 46 4.13 11.72 0.68
C TYR A 46 3.18 11.30 -0.43
N ARG A 47 3.64 11.28 -1.67
CA ARG A 47 2.89 10.72 -2.80
C ARG A 47 3.66 9.55 -3.38
N PHE A 48 3.11 8.34 -3.25
CA PHE A 48 3.69 7.13 -3.83
C PHE A 48 3.00 6.79 -5.15
N THR A 49 3.78 6.54 -6.19
CA THR A 49 3.27 6.22 -7.54
C THR A 49 3.94 4.96 -8.07
N SER A 50 3.13 4.02 -8.56
CA SER A 50 3.63 2.81 -9.20
C SER A 50 4.01 3.11 -10.65
N MET A 51 5.26 2.81 -11.02
CA MET A 51 5.81 2.96 -12.37
C MET A 51 6.02 1.59 -13.04
N GLY A 52 5.20 0.60 -12.66
CA GLY A 52 5.24 -0.77 -13.17
C GLY A 52 6.34 -1.63 -12.53
N LYS A 53 7.62 -1.26 -12.72
CA LYS A 53 8.77 -2.02 -12.17
C LYS A 53 9.32 -1.47 -10.85
N TYR A 54 9.00 -0.23 -10.53
CA TYR A 54 9.47 0.48 -9.35
C TYR A 54 8.39 1.46 -8.88
N TRP A 55 8.59 1.99 -7.68
CA TRP A 55 7.78 3.03 -7.08
C TRP A 55 8.58 4.32 -7.04
N THR A 56 7.90 5.45 -7.26
CA THR A 56 8.47 6.79 -7.01
C THR A 56 7.78 7.42 -5.82
N THR A 57 8.46 8.39 -5.22
CA THR A 57 7.90 9.18 -4.13
C THR A 57 8.17 10.67 -4.34
N ASP A 58 7.15 11.47 -4.05
CA ASP A 58 7.25 12.91 -3.89
C ASP A 58 6.92 13.27 -2.44
N ILE A 59 7.47 14.38 -1.97
CA ILE A 59 7.20 14.96 -0.65
C ILE A 59 6.56 16.33 -0.81
N LEU A 60 5.58 16.64 0.03
CA LEU A 60 4.95 17.95 0.09
C LEU A 60 5.85 18.91 0.87
N GLN A 61 6.39 19.92 0.20
CA GLN A 61 7.21 20.98 0.80
C GLN A 61 6.77 22.33 0.23
N ASN A 62 6.55 23.34 1.09
CA ASN A 62 6.09 24.67 0.68
C ASN A 62 4.84 24.63 -0.22
N ASN A 63 3.85 23.80 0.15
CA ASN A 63 2.62 23.56 -0.63
C ASN A 63 2.85 23.04 -2.07
N GLN A 64 4.03 22.50 -2.36
CA GLN A 64 4.38 21.94 -3.66
C GLN A 64 4.90 20.51 -3.51
N TRP A 65 4.50 19.66 -4.45
CA TRP A 65 5.02 18.30 -4.54
C TRP A 65 6.40 18.30 -5.19
N ASN A 66 7.40 17.88 -4.42
CA ASN A 66 8.78 17.82 -4.86
C ASN A 66 9.24 16.36 -4.91
N LYS A 67 9.98 15.98 -5.96
CA LYS A 67 10.53 14.64 -6.07
C LYS A 67 11.50 14.38 -4.92
N VAL A 68 11.36 13.26 -4.23
CA VAL A 68 12.39 12.83 -3.28
C VAL A 68 13.61 12.39 -4.10
N VAL A 69 14.75 12.97 -3.79
CA VAL A 69 16.01 12.71 -4.49
C VAL A 69 16.86 11.77 -3.64
N CYS A 70 17.29 10.67 -4.26
CA CYS A 70 18.20 9.69 -3.69
C CYS A 70 19.57 9.79 -4.38
N THR A 71 20.45 8.81 -4.14
CA THR A 71 21.84 8.78 -4.63
C THR A 71 22.03 9.31 -6.07
N GLN A 72 23.06 10.13 -6.29
CA GLN A 72 23.42 10.76 -7.58
C GLN A 72 22.44 11.82 -8.10
N ASN A 73 21.75 12.57 -7.23
CA ASN A 73 20.77 13.60 -7.63
C ASN A 73 19.64 13.07 -8.52
N LYS A 74 19.30 11.79 -8.38
CA LYS A 74 18.24 11.13 -9.16
C LYS A 74 17.00 10.95 -8.29
N PRO A 75 15.80 10.99 -8.87
CA PRO A 75 14.58 10.65 -8.15
C PRO A 75 14.69 9.26 -7.53
N CYS A 76 14.21 9.11 -6.29
CA CYS A 76 14.17 7.82 -5.61
C CYS A 76 13.33 6.82 -6.41
N ARG A 77 13.90 5.63 -6.64
CA ARG A 77 13.24 4.50 -7.29
C ARG A 77 13.23 3.35 -6.30
N LEU A 78 12.09 3.15 -5.68
CA LEU A 78 11.90 2.10 -4.70
C LEU A 78 11.56 0.80 -5.42
N THR A 79 12.21 -0.30 -5.05
CA THR A 79 11.98 -1.63 -5.64
C THR A 79 11.54 -2.62 -4.58
N ASN A 80 10.83 -3.68 -4.98
CA ASN A 80 10.35 -4.68 -4.04
C ASN A 80 11.47 -5.20 -3.13
N SER A 81 11.24 -5.12 -1.83
CA SER A 81 12.24 -5.47 -0.83
C SER A 81 12.44 -6.97 -0.72
N SER A 82 13.70 -7.37 -0.59
CA SER A 82 14.04 -8.74 -0.19
C SER A 82 13.72 -8.98 1.28
N LYS A 83 13.58 -10.26 1.68
CA LYS A 83 13.39 -10.63 3.09
C LYS A 83 14.55 -10.12 3.97
N ALA A 84 15.79 -10.22 3.49
CA ALA A 84 16.97 -9.75 4.21
C ALA A 84 16.94 -8.22 4.39
N THR A 85 16.55 -7.50 3.35
CA THR A 85 16.42 -6.03 3.39
C THR A 85 15.35 -5.59 4.38
N MET A 86 14.17 -6.24 4.36
CA MET A 86 13.13 -5.98 5.36
C MET A 86 13.63 -6.22 6.78
N LYS A 87 14.35 -7.33 7.03
CA LYS A 87 14.92 -7.58 8.37
C LYS A 87 15.92 -6.50 8.81
N ARG A 88 16.73 -5.98 7.90
CA ARG A 88 17.66 -4.88 8.19
C ARG A 88 16.91 -3.62 8.60
N PHE A 89 15.91 -3.24 7.83
CA PHE A 89 15.10 -2.06 8.11
C PHE A 89 14.33 -2.16 9.43
N PHE A 90 13.82 -3.35 9.77
CA PHE A 90 13.09 -3.61 11.00
C PHE A 90 13.96 -4.22 12.12
N ALA A 91 15.29 -4.03 12.09
CA ALA A 91 16.20 -4.67 13.04
C ALA A 91 15.89 -4.33 14.51
N LYS A 92 15.34 -3.15 14.79
CA LYS A 92 14.91 -2.70 16.13
C LYS A 92 13.46 -3.10 16.49
N HIS A 93 12.75 -3.81 15.62
CA HIS A 93 11.33 -4.13 15.76
C HIS A 93 11.09 -5.64 15.74
N PRO A 94 11.39 -6.35 16.85
CA PRO A 94 11.39 -7.82 16.88
C PRO A 94 10.02 -8.43 16.55
N ASP A 95 8.91 -7.73 16.84
CA ASP A 95 7.57 -8.22 16.50
C ASP A 95 7.29 -8.16 14.99
N VAL A 96 7.79 -7.13 14.30
CA VAL A 96 7.71 -7.06 12.84
C VAL A 96 8.61 -8.12 12.19
N ILE A 97 9.76 -8.44 12.79
CA ILE A 97 10.61 -9.55 12.32
C ILE A 97 9.85 -10.88 12.36
N LYS A 98 9.02 -11.12 13.39
CA LYS A 98 8.16 -12.31 13.45
C LYS A 98 7.13 -12.34 12.32
N VAL A 99 6.57 -11.18 11.92
CA VAL A 99 5.69 -11.06 10.73
C VAL A 99 6.46 -11.40 9.45
N ILE A 100 7.67 -10.86 9.28
CA ILE A 100 8.54 -11.14 8.11
C ILE A 100 8.90 -12.63 8.04
N ASP A 101 9.07 -13.28 9.19
CA ASP A 101 9.31 -14.73 9.30
C ASP A 101 8.04 -15.58 9.19
N LYS A 102 6.89 -14.97 8.88
CA LYS A 102 5.59 -15.63 8.72
C LYS A 102 5.15 -16.41 9.96
N LYS A 103 5.50 -15.91 11.15
CA LYS A 103 5.10 -16.52 12.43
C LYS A 103 3.69 -16.16 12.86
N PHE A 104 3.08 -15.15 12.23
CA PHE A 104 1.68 -14.76 12.44
C PHE A 104 0.87 -15.10 11.20
N SER A 105 -0.16 -15.93 11.36
CA SER A 105 -1.10 -16.24 10.28
C SER A 105 -2.00 -15.03 10.01
N GLY A 106 -2.26 -14.75 8.73
CA GLY A 106 -3.17 -13.67 8.32
C GLY A 106 -2.58 -12.26 8.39
N ILE A 107 -1.32 -12.11 8.82
CA ILE A 107 -0.59 -10.85 8.77
C ILE A 107 0.60 -11.01 7.82
N SER A 108 0.83 -10.02 6.98
CA SER A 108 1.98 -10.02 6.07
C SER A 108 2.55 -8.62 5.88
N LEU A 109 3.85 -8.57 5.62
CA LEU A 109 4.57 -7.33 5.35
C LEU A 109 5.16 -7.39 3.96
N SER A 110 4.92 -6.34 3.18
CA SER A 110 5.62 -6.11 1.92
C SER A 110 6.08 -4.67 1.82
N CYS A 111 7.26 -4.50 1.24
CA CYS A 111 7.88 -3.20 1.12
C CYS A 111 8.42 -2.99 -0.29
N ALA A 112 8.51 -1.73 -0.68
CA ALA A 112 9.44 -1.27 -1.70
C ALA A 112 10.47 -0.39 -1.00
N ASP A 113 11.75 -0.58 -1.31
CA ASP A 113 12.83 0.15 -0.66
C ASP A 113 13.82 0.76 -1.63
N VAL A 114 14.52 1.73 -1.09
CA VAL A 114 15.78 2.29 -1.56
C VAL A 114 16.76 2.25 -0.37
N LYS A 115 18.02 2.67 -0.55
CA LYS A 115 19.02 2.59 0.52
C LYS A 115 18.55 3.30 1.80
N GLU A 116 17.97 4.47 1.65
CA GLU A 116 17.66 5.43 2.71
C GLU A 116 16.36 5.10 3.47
N PHE A 117 15.34 4.55 2.79
CA PHE A 117 14.05 4.24 3.40
C PHE A 117 13.26 3.17 2.64
N ALA A 118 12.20 2.66 3.27
CA ALA A 118 11.24 1.74 2.70
C ALA A 118 9.80 2.22 2.91
N PHE A 119 8.98 2.09 1.87
CA PHE A 119 7.53 2.19 1.94
C PHE A 119 6.95 0.79 2.09
N CYS A 120 6.22 0.54 3.16
CA CYS A 120 5.73 -0.78 3.52
C CYS A 120 4.22 -0.80 3.72
N LYS A 121 3.60 -1.92 3.34
CA LYS A 121 2.23 -2.29 3.68
C LYS A 121 2.27 -3.47 4.64
N LEU A 122 1.71 -3.28 5.82
CA LEU A 122 1.34 -4.32 6.75
C LEU A 122 -0.12 -4.69 6.49
N SER A 123 -0.34 -5.82 5.83
CA SER A 123 -1.67 -6.33 5.54
C SER A 123 -2.16 -7.20 6.70
N GLU A 124 -3.32 -6.84 7.22
CA GLU A 124 -4.07 -7.53 8.27
C GLU A 124 -5.41 -8.02 7.68
N PRO A 125 -6.14 -8.93 8.33
CA PRO A 125 -7.32 -9.56 7.72
C PRO A 125 -8.42 -8.61 7.26
N GLN A 126 -8.54 -7.43 7.88
CA GLN A 126 -9.61 -6.47 7.60
C GLN A 126 -9.08 -5.08 7.20
N ASN A 127 -7.78 -4.85 7.29
CA ASN A 127 -7.20 -3.53 7.06
C ASN A 127 -5.74 -3.62 6.58
N ALA A 128 -5.21 -2.50 6.10
CA ALA A 128 -3.81 -2.37 5.77
C ALA A 128 -3.24 -1.13 6.46
N THR A 129 -2.16 -1.34 7.21
CA THR A 129 -1.39 -0.26 7.82
C THR A 129 -0.19 0.06 6.93
N TYR A 130 -0.01 1.32 6.59
CA TYR A 130 1.11 1.77 5.76
C TYR A 130 2.19 2.40 6.63
N LEU A 131 3.44 2.09 6.31
CA LEU A 131 4.59 2.49 7.11
C LEU A 131 5.66 3.10 6.21
N LEU A 132 6.29 4.17 6.69
CA LEU A 132 7.58 4.64 6.20
C LEU A 132 8.64 4.24 7.21
N ILE A 133 9.69 3.59 6.74
CA ILE A 133 10.78 3.10 7.58
C ILE A 133 12.09 3.69 7.08
N ASN A 134 12.88 4.29 7.96
CA ASN A 134 14.20 4.83 7.61
C ASN A 134 15.31 3.81 7.89
N GLU A 135 16.50 4.06 7.34
CA GLU A 135 17.67 3.17 7.52
C GLU A 135 18.09 2.96 8.99
N ASP A 136 17.72 3.88 9.88
CA ASP A 136 17.96 3.83 11.32
C ASP A 136 16.91 3.00 12.09
N SER A 137 15.98 2.36 11.37
CA SER A 137 14.82 1.64 11.87
C SER A 137 13.76 2.51 12.54
N THR A 138 13.72 3.82 12.29
CA THR A 138 12.59 4.66 12.71
C THR A 138 11.36 4.31 11.86
N VAL A 139 10.23 4.04 12.52
CA VAL A 139 8.94 3.71 11.90
C VAL A 139 8.00 4.90 12.00
N ILE A 140 7.41 5.28 10.88
CA ILE A 140 6.39 6.31 10.80
C ILE A 140 5.14 5.68 10.21
N VAL A 141 4.01 5.81 10.90
CA VAL A 141 2.71 5.38 10.38
C VAL A 141 2.21 6.39 9.36
N LEU A 142 1.74 5.89 8.22
CA LEU A 142 1.23 6.69 7.11
C LEU A 142 -0.28 6.53 7.01
N ASN A 143 -1.00 7.64 7.08
CA ASN A 143 -2.45 7.68 6.87
C ASN A 143 -2.74 7.94 5.40
N LYS A 144 -3.44 7.02 4.73
CA LYS A 144 -3.77 7.21 3.32
C LYS A 144 -4.81 8.33 3.20
N TYR A 145 -4.45 9.40 2.52
CA TYR A 145 -5.34 10.52 2.25
C TYR A 145 -6.16 10.24 1.00
N GLN A 146 -7.48 10.18 1.19
CA GLN A 146 -8.43 10.26 0.10
C GLN A 146 -9.06 11.65 0.16
N PRO A 147 -8.84 12.54 -0.82
CA PRO A 147 -9.61 13.76 -0.88
C PRO A 147 -11.09 13.36 -0.95
N GLN A 148 -11.92 13.94 -0.10
CA GLN A 148 -13.35 13.79 -0.24
C GLN A 148 -13.70 14.29 -1.64
N THR A 149 -14.34 13.43 -2.44
CA THR A 149 -14.91 13.84 -3.72
C THR A 149 -15.81 15.03 -3.39
N GLU A 150 -15.42 16.23 -3.81
CA GLU A 150 -16.31 17.38 -3.76
C GLU A 150 -17.62 16.92 -4.40
N GLN A 151 -18.70 16.92 -3.62
CA GLN A 151 -20.03 16.74 -4.16
C GLN A 151 -20.15 17.74 -5.30
N SER A 152 -20.33 17.23 -6.50
CA SER A 152 -20.64 17.98 -7.70
C SER A 152 -21.69 19.03 -7.33
N VAL A 153 -21.25 20.29 -7.21
CA VAL A 153 -22.14 21.43 -7.09
C VAL A 153 -23.00 21.39 -8.33
N SER A 154 -24.25 20.97 -8.18
CA SER A 154 -25.24 21.03 -9.24
C SER A 154 -25.30 22.49 -9.71
N GLU A 155 -24.95 22.73 -10.98
CA GLU A 155 -25.13 24.01 -11.66
C GLU A 155 -26.55 24.55 -11.37
N PRO A 156 -26.70 25.84 -11.04
CA PRO A 156 -28.03 26.42 -10.91
C PRO A 156 -28.69 26.39 -12.30
N VAL A 157 -29.81 25.66 -12.38
CA VAL A 157 -30.70 25.67 -13.54
C VAL A 157 -31.08 27.12 -13.82
N GLN A 158 -30.62 27.67 -14.96
CA GLN A 158 -31.11 28.95 -15.45
C GLN A 158 -32.61 28.82 -15.71
N GLN A 159 -33.40 29.45 -14.83
CA GLN A 159 -34.82 29.64 -15.04
C GLN A 159 -34.97 30.67 -16.17
N LYS A 160 -35.31 30.18 -17.36
CA LYS A 160 -35.63 31.00 -18.52
C LYS A 160 -36.95 31.72 -18.22
N ASP A 161 -36.85 33.02 -18.01
CA ASP A 161 -37.97 33.94 -17.86
C ASP A 161 -38.69 34.05 -19.21
N GLU A 162 -39.86 33.45 -19.35
CA GLU A 162 -40.78 33.71 -20.45
C GLU A 162 -41.59 34.96 -20.11
N GLY A 163 -41.17 36.09 -20.69
CA GLY A 163 -41.93 37.33 -20.68
C GLY A 163 -41.86 38.03 -22.02
N LYS A 164 -42.86 37.81 -22.88
CA LYS A 164 -43.74 38.85 -23.47
C LYS A 164 -44.71 38.27 -24.48
#